data_AF-A0A8C1UHM3-F1
#
_entry.id   AF-A0A8C1UHM3-F1
#
_cell.length_a   1.000
_cell.length_b   1.000
_cell.length_c   1.000
_cell.angle_alpha   90.00
_cell.angle_beta   90.00
_cell.angle_gamma   90.00
#
_symmetry.space_group_name_H-M   'P 1'
#
loop_
_entity.id
_entity.type
_entity.pdbx_description
1 polymer ?
#
loop_
_entity_poly.entity_id
_entity_poly.type
_entity_poly.pdbx_seq_one_letter_code
_entity_poly.pdbx_strand_id
1 'polypeptide(L)' 'MTTSALRRQVKNLVHNYSDAEIKVREATSNDPWGPSSSLMSEIAELTFSVVAFSEVMAMVW' A
#
# COMPACT_ATOMS: atom_id res chain seq x y z
N MET A 1 -14.30 -3.17 -10.38
CA MET A 1 -13.66 -2.36 -9.32
C MET A 1 -14.73 -1.94 -8.34
N THR A 2 -14.56 -2.23 -7.05
CA THR A 2 -15.47 -1.80 -6.00
C THR A 2 -15.40 -0.27 -5.84
N THR A 3 -16.48 0.36 -5.38
CA THR A 3 -16.49 1.82 -5.11
C THR A 3 -15.47 2.22 -4.05
N SER A 4 -15.11 1.31 -3.15
CA SER A 4 -14.04 1.47 -2.16
C SER A 4 -12.65 1.59 -2.81
N ALA A 5 -12.34 0.74 -3.80
CA ALA A 5 -11.07 0.78 -4.52
C ALA A 5 -10.88 2.11 -5.28
N LEU A 6 -11.93 2.61 -5.93
CA LEU A 6 -11.89 3.89 -6.65
C LEU A 6 -11.66 5.07 -5.69
N ARG A 7 -12.36 5.08 -4.54
CA ARG A 7 -12.15 6.11 -3.50
C ARG A 7 -10.72 6.09 -2.96
N ARG A 8 -10.11 4.91 -2.80
CA ARG A 8 -8.71 4.79 -2.37
C ARG A 8 -7.74 5.38 -3.39
N GLN A 9 -7.93 5.09 -4.68
CA GLN A 9 -7.10 5.67 -5.74
C GLN A 9 -7.17 7.20 -5.78
N VAL A 10 -8.35 7.79 -5.61
CA VAL A 10 -8.50 9.25 -5.51
C VAL A 10 -7.75 9.79 -4.31
N LYS A 11 -7.84 9.14 -3.14
CA LYS A 11 -7.06 9.52 -1.95
C LYS A 11 -5.56 9.40 -2.19
N ASN A 12 -5.10 8.39 -2.92
CA ASN A 12 -3.68 8.24 -3.25
C ASN A 12 -3.13 9.44 -4.00
N LEU A 13 -3.89 9.88 -5.01
CA LEU A 13 -3.51 11.04 -5.82
C LEU A 13 -3.52 12.34 -5.00
N VAL A 14 -4.56 12.57 -4.19
CA VAL A 14 -4.71 13.82 -3.43
C VAL A 14 -3.63 13.96 -2.35
N HIS A 15 -3.25 12.87 -1.69
CA HIS A 15 -2.24 12.88 -0.64
C HIS A 15 -0.81 12.72 -1.17
N ASN A 16 -0.63 12.52 -2.48
CA ASN A 16 0.65 12.29 -3.12
C ASN A 16 1.47 11.17 -2.44
N TYR A 17 0.80 10.05 -2.17
CA TYR A 17 1.45 8.88 -1.56
C TYR A 17 2.49 8.26 -2.51
N SER A 18 3.60 7.81 -1.94
CA SER A 18 4.64 7.07 -2.65
C SER A 18 4.13 5.70 -3.11
N ASP A 19 4.84 5.07 -4.04
CA ASP A 19 4.51 3.71 -4.49
C ASP A 19 4.51 2.71 -3.32
N ALA A 20 5.46 2.86 -2.38
CA ALA A 20 5.54 2.03 -1.19
C ALA A 20 4.32 2.21 -0.28
N GLU A 21 3.92 3.46 -0.03
CA GLU A 21 2.74 3.76 0.77
C GLU A 21 1.45 3.24 0.12
N ILE A 22 1.32 3.41 -1.20
CA ILE A 22 0.16 2.93 -1.96
C ILE A 22 0.01 1.40 -1.82
N LYS A 23 1.11 0.65 -1.95
CA LYS A 23 1.09 -0.82 -1.82
C LYS A 23 0.71 -1.27 -0.42
N VAL A 24 1.23 -0.62 0.63
CA VAL A 24 0.83 -0.93 2.01
C VAL A 24 -0.66 -0.61 2.23
N ARG A 25 -1.16 0.53 1.75
CA ARG A 25 -2.59 0.88 1.84
C ARG A 25 -3.50 -0.08 1.09
N GLU A 26 -3.02 -0.70 0.02
CA GLU A 26 -3.73 -1.75 -0.68
C GLU A 26 -3.72 -3.05 0.11
N ALA A 27 -2.58 -3.42 0.69
CA ALA A 27 -2.44 -4.65 1.48
C ALA A 27 -3.25 -4.62 2.79
N THR A 28 -3.44 -3.44 3.37
CA THR A 28 -4.23 -3.21 4.60
C THR A 28 -5.64 -2.69 4.29
N SER A 29 -6.21 -3.08 3.15
CA SER A 29 -7.56 -2.64 2.80
C SER A 29 -8.63 -3.26 3.71
N ASN A 30 -9.82 -2.65 3.72
CA ASN A 30 -11.00 -3.20 4.39
C ASN A 30 -11.78 -4.20 3.51
N ASP A 31 -11.12 -4.77 2.50
CA ASP A 31 -11.77 -5.79 1.66
C ASP A 31 -11.84 -7.11 2.47
N PRO A 32 -12.89 -7.95 2.30
CA PRO A 32 -13.07 -9.15 3.13
C PRO A 32 -12.10 -10.29 2.80
N TRP A 33 -11.26 -10.11 1.78
CA TRP A 33 -10.20 -11.04 1.39
C TRP A 33 -8.85 -10.41 1.71
N GLY A 34 -7.89 -11.24 2.12
CA GLY A 34 -6.53 -10.79 2.42
C GLY A 34 -5.77 -10.30 1.17
N PRO A 35 -4.58 -9.69 1.37
CA PRO A 35 -3.73 -9.26 0.27
C PRO A 35 -3.25 -10.45 -0.58
N SER A 36 -2.94 -10.20 -1.84
CA SER A 36 -2.31 -11.20 -2.69
C SER A 36 -0.87 -11.47 -2.27
N SER A 37 -0.39 -12.70 -2.46
CA SER A 37 1.00 -13.04 -2.16
C SER A 37 1.99 -12.23 -3.00
N SER A 38 1.64 -11.88 -4.24
CA SER A 38 2.49 -11.04 -5.10
C SER A 38 2.67 -9.64 -4.52
N LEU A 39 1.59 -9.02 -4.03
CA LEU A 39 1.65 -7.70 -3.40
C LEU A 39 2.51 -7.74 -2.13
N MET A 40 2.37 -8.78 -1.32
CA MET A 40 3.19 -8.95 -0.12
C MET A 40 4.67 -9.17 -0.44
N SER A 41 5.00 -9.90 -1.53
CA SER A 41 6.37 -10.04 -2.00
C SER A 41 6.97 -8.71 -2.44
N GLU A 42 6.22 -7.89 -3.17
CA GLU A 42 6.68 -6.55 -3.57
C GLU A 42 6.94 -5.64 -2.35
N ILE A 43 6.08 -5.70 -1.33
CA ILE A 43 6.31 -4.97 -0.07
C ILE A 43 7.57 -5.48 0.62
N ALA A 44 7.79 -6.80 0.66
CA ALA A 44 9.00 -7.39 1.23
C ALA A 44 10.26 -6.90 0.49
N GLU A 45 10.23 -6.84 -0.84
CA GLU A 45 11.34 -6.30 -1.64
C GLU A 45 11.63 -4.82 -1.34
N LEU A 46 10.59 -4.01 -1.13
CA LEU A 46 10.73 -2.59 -0.77
C LEU A 46 11.45 -2.39 0.57
N THR A 47 11.39 -3.35 1.49
CA THR A 47 12.08 -3.24 2.80
C THR A 47 13.60 -3.27 2.69
N PHE A 48 14.18 -3.69 1.55
CA PHE A 48 15.63 -3.62 1.32
C PHE A 48 16.12 -2.22 0.94
N SER A 49 15.20 -1.29 0.64
CA SER A 49 15.52 0.12 0.39
C SER A 49 15.33 0.94 1.66
N VAL A 50 16.35 1.67 2.10
CA VAL A 50 16.28 2.48 3.34
C VAL A 50 15.16 3.52 3.29
N VAL A 51 14.93 4.15 2.13
CA VAL A 51 13.89 5.16 1.97
C VAL A 51 12.50 4.51 2.00
N ALA A 52 12.29 3.48 1.18
CA ALA A 52 11.00 2.80 1.11
C ALA A 52 10.67 2.07 2.43
N PHE A 53 11.67 1.57 3.15
CA PHE A 53 11.49 0.96 4.46
C PHE A 53 10.86 1.95 5.45
N SER A 54 11.35 3.19 5.52
CA SER A 54 10.76 4.22 6.38
C SER A 54 9.31 4.52 6.01
N GLU A 55 8.99 4.58 4.72
CA GLU A 55 7.63 4.82 4.21
C GLU A 55 6.68 3.65 4.52
N VAL A 56 7.14 2.41 4.30
CA VAL A 56 6.38 1.19 4.62
C VAL A 56 6.04 1.15 6.12
N MET A 57 7.04 1.37 6.98
CA MET A 57 6.84 1.32 8.42
C MET A 57 5.95 2.46 8.94
N ALA A 58 6.04 3.66 8.37
CA ALA A 58 5.18 4.79 8.71
C ALA A 58 3.69 4.54 8.39
N MET A 59 3.40 3.64 7.43
CA MET A 59 2.02 3.27 7.09
C MET A 59 1.46 2.14 7.97
N VAL A 60 2.32 1.31 8.56
CA VAL A 60 1.94 0.15 9.38
C VAL A 60 1.69 0.53 10.85
N TRP A 61 2.45 1.50 11.37
CA TRP A 61 2.45 1.91 12.78
C TRP A 61 1.68 3.21 13.02
#